data_AF-A0A328YBZ5-F1
#
_entry.id   AF-A0A328YBZ5-F1
#
_cell.length_a   1.000
_cell.length_b   1.000
_cell.length_c   1.000
_cell.angle_alpha   90.00
_cell.angle_beta   90.00
_cell.angle_gamma   90.00
#
_symmetry.space_group_name_H-M   'P 1'
#
loop_
_entity.id
_entity.type
_entity.pdbx_description
1 polymer ?
#
loop_
_entity_poly.entity_id
_entity_poly.type
_entity_poly.pdbx_seq_one_letter_code
_entity_poly.pdbx_strand_id
1 'polypeptide(L)'
;MKIEKIIYTLLLILTLNSCKGQDENEVKYKNDSKDVIFYKNSGIKDTTAHALFTEGLKKVESKDFEKAKEKFIEADKIEGRNPTILNAIAQAEARLGNIEKSNEISLNIISIDSTYTITYVNLGQNYMKSRDYKKAKEILLKGKKFTSEKNLHTKSVLLLNLAIAYSNLGDCKNGLKYSSEALEISQDEKFKDFAMKVKLESEKCIEK
;
A
#
# COMPACT_ATOMS: atom_id res chain seq x y z
N MET A 1 -67.39 0.28 -31.09
CA MET A 1 -66.45 0.84 -32.10
C MET A 1 -65.27 1.42 -31.34
N LYS A 2 -64.11 0.77 -31.49
CA LYS A 2 -62.73 1.22 -31.20
C LYS A 2 -62.41 1.82 -29.81
N ILE A 3 -61.80 0.96 -28.99
CA ILE A 3 -60.85 1.31 -27.95
C ILE A 3 -59.61 1.89 -28.66
N GLU A 4 -59.38 3.19 -28.56
CA GLU A 4 -58.17 3.84 -29.09
C GLU A 4 -57.35 4.48 -27.96
N LYS A 5 -56.24 3.79 -27.67
CA LYS A 5 -54.90 4.34 -27.35
C LYS A 5 -54.79 5.25 -26.14
N ILE A 6 -54.59 4.61 -24.98
CA ILE A 6 -53.80 5.16 -23.88
C ILE A 6 -52.38 5.39 -24.41
N ILE A 7 -52.09 6.61 -24.85
CA ILE A 7 -50.73 7.08 -25.09
C ILE A 7 -50.10 7.24 -23.71
N TYR A 8 -49.38 6.21 -23.27
CA TYR A 8 -48.39 6.35 -22.21
C TYR A 8 -47.34 7.31 -22.75
N THR A 9 -47.43 8.59 -22.37
CA THR A 9 -46.30 9.50 -22.40
C THR A 9 -45.24 8.86 -21.52
N LEU A 10 -44.29 8.23 -22.20
CA LEU A 10 -43.04 7.69 -21.68
C LEU A 10 -42.38 8.83 -20.89
N LEU A 11 -42.64 8.89 -19.58
CA LEU A 11 -41.86 9.72 -18.68
C LEU A 11 -40.47 9.13 -18.77
N LEU A 12 -39.62 9.80 -19.54
CA LEU A 12 -38.20 9.54 -19.67
C LEU A 12 -37.62 9.79 -18.27
N ILE A 13 -37.75 8.80 -17.38
CA ILE A 13 -37.02 8.76 -16.13
C ILE A 13 -35.58 8.66 -16.58
N LEU A 14 -34.93 9.83 -16.60
CA LEU A 14 -33.49 9.99 -16.52
C LEU A 14 -33.05 9.25 -15.27
N THR A 15 -32.90 7.94 -15.38
CA THR A 15 -31.99 7.22 -14.51
C THR A 15 -30.61 7.68 -14.94
N LEU A 16 -30.22 8.82 -14.38
CA LEU A 16 -28.87 8.99 -13.86
C LEU A 16 -28.64 7.80 -12.91
N ASN A 17 -28.41 6.62 -13.48
CA ASN A 17 -27.58 5.62 -12.85
C ASN A 17 -26.20 6.27 -12.85
N SER A 18 -26.04 7.12 -11.83
CA SER A 18 -24.82 7.39 -11.13
C SER A 18 -23.86 6.26 -11.42
N CYS A 19 -22.72 6.59 -12.05
CA CYS A 19 -21.54 5.77 -11.99
C CYS A 19 -21.35 5.39 -10.52
N LYS A 20 -21.88 4.22 -10.14
CA LYS A 20 -21.56 3.60 -8.88
C LYS A 20 -20.06 3.40 -8.97
N GLY A 21 -19.32 4.21 -8.22
CA GLY A 21 -17.89 4.04 -8.00
C GLY A 21 -17.70 2.60 -7.57
N GLN A 22 -17.20 1.78 -8.49
CA GLN A 22 -16.87 0.39 -8.21
C GLN A 22 -15.47 0.40 -7.61
N ASP A 23 -15.48 0.38 -6.27
CA ASP A 23 -14.44 -0.08 -5.36
C ASP A 23 -13.02 0.47 -5.56
N GLU A 24 -12.75 1.58 -4.86
CA GLU A 24 -11.42 2.17 -4.70
C GLU A 24 -10.53 1.48 -3.64
N ASN A 25 -10.88 0.31 -3.09
CA ASN A 25 -10.13 -0.28 -1.95
C ASN A 25 -10.00 -1.81 -1.99
N GLU A 26 -9.62 -2.42 -3.11
CA GLU A 26 -9.30 -3.86 -3.08
C GLU A 26 -7.88 -4.09 -2.53
N VAL A 27 -7.77 -4.24 -1.20
CA VAL A 27 -6.56 -4.74 -0.56
C VAL A 27 -6.53 -6.26 -0.71
N LYS A 28 -5.64 -6.76 -1.57
CA LYS A 28 -5.34 -8.20 -1.60
C LYS A 28 -4.25 -8.46 -0.55
N TYR A 29 -4.44 -9.49 0.27
CA TYR A 29 -3.45 -10.00 1.21
C TYR A 29 -3.08 -11.43 0.81
N LYS A 30 -1.84 -11.85 1.05
CA LYS A 30 -1.50 -13.27 1.03
C LYS A 30 -1.57 -13.80 2.46
N ASN A 31 -2.45 -14.79 2.70
CA ASN A 31 -2.72 -15.35 4.03
C ASN A 31 -1.47 -15.89 4.77
N ASP A 32 -0.37 -16.22 4.06
CA ASP A 32 0.78 -16.92 4.66
C ASP A 32 2.13 -16.18 4.56
N SER A 33 2.18 -15.01 3.92
CA SER A 33 3.40 -14.21 3.84
C SER A 33 3.08 -12.77 4.17
N LYS A 34 3.70 -12.25 5.23
CA LYS A 34 3.56 -10.91 5.83
C LYS A 34 3.92 -9.73 4.88
N ASP A 35 3.70 -9.89 3.59
CA ASP A 35 3.88 -8.87 2.56
C ASP A 35 2.60 -8.03 2.46
N VAL A 36 2.72 -6.72 2.66
CA VAL A 36 1.71 -5.75 2.21
C VAL A 36 1.93 -5.48 0.72
N ILE A 37 0.80 -5.24 0.03
CA ILE A 37 0.56 -5.26 -1.42
C ILE A 37 0.39 -3.84 -1.98
N PHE A 38 0.55 -3.73 -3.31
CA PHE A 38 0.39 -2.53 -4.14
C PHE A 38 -0.84 -1.69 -3.78
N TYR A 39 -0.60 -0.43 -3.39
CA TYR A 39 -1.64 0.56 -3.19
C TYR A 39 -2.13 1.05 -4.56
N LYS A 40 -3.36 0.69 -4.96
CA LYS A 40 -4.05 1.42 -6.03
C LYS A 40 -4.71 2.64 -5.41
N ASN A 41 -3.99 3.75 -5.41
CA ASN A 41 -4.61 5.07 -5.24
C ASN A 41 -4.06 5.94 -6.39
N SER A 42 -4.77 5.93 -7.51
CA SER A 42 -4.21 6.35 -8.79
C SER A 42 -4.28 7.86 -8.95
N GLY A 43 -3.20 8.54 -8.56
CA GLY A 43 -2.86 9.88 -9.05
C GLY A 43 -2.29 9.88 -10.48
N ILE A 44 -2.52 8.81 -11.25
CA ILE A 44 -2.12 8.65 -12.65
C ILE A 44 -3.20 9.32 -13.49
N LYS A 45 -2.84 10.37 -14.22
CA LYS A 45 -3.77 11.21 -14.99
C LYS A 45 -3.94 10.73 -16.43
N ASP A 46 -2.86 10.22 -17.03
CA ASP A 46 -2.89 9.71 -18.38
C ASP A 46 -3.62 8.36 -18.44
N THR A 47 -4.58 8.25 -19.35
CA THR A 47 -5.45 7.08 -19.46
C THR A 47 -4.72 5.84 -19.97
N THR A 48 -3.71 6.03 -20.83
CA THR A 48 -2.91 4.94 -21.38
C THR A 48 -1.92 4.44 -20.32
N ALA A 49 -1.26 5.35 -19.59
CA ALA A 49 -0.44 5.00 -18.43
C ALA A 49 -1.26 4.26 -17.37
N HIS A 50 -2.49 4.70 -17.09
CA HIS A 50 -3.39 4.03 -16.14
C HIS A 50 -3.78 2.62 -16.60
N ALA A 51 -4.04 2.42 -17.90
CA ALA A 51 -4.36 1.11 -18.45
C ALA A 51 -3.17 0.14 -18.29
N LEU A 52 -1.97 0.57 -18.66
CA LEU A 52 -0.73 -0.20 -18.50
C LEU A 52 -0.44 -0.52 -17.03
N PHE A 53 -0.62 0.45 -16.14
CA PHE A 53 -0.50 0.24 -14.70
C PHE A 53 -1.47 -0.84 -14.21
N THR A 54 -2.72 -0.80 -14.67
CA THR A 54 -3.74 -1.80 -14.33
C THR A 54 -3.38 -3.19 -14.88
N GLU A 55 -2.79 -3.29 -16.07
CA GLU A 55 -2.24 -4.55 -16.58
C GLU A 55 -1.11 -5.07 -15.68
N GLY A 56 -0.21 -4.20 -15.25
CA GLY A 56 0.87 -4.54 -14.31
C GLY A 56 0.33 -5.12 -13.00
N LEU A 57 -0.74 -4.52 -12.44
CA LEU A 57 -1.40 -5.07 -11.24
C LEU A 57 -1.95 -6.48 -11.45
N LYS A 58 -2.56 -6.79 -12.61
CA LYS A 58 -3.02 -8.16 -12.92
C LYS A 58 -1.86 -9.17 -12.97
N LYS A 59 -0.68 -8.74 -13.44
CA LYS A 59 0.53 -9.58 -13.43
C LYS A 59 1.04 -9.84 -12.01
N VAL A 60 0.97 -8.85 -11.12
CA VAL A 60 1.25 -9.02 -9.69
C VAL A 60 0.34 -10.07 -9.06
N GLU A 61 -0.96 -10.05 -9.36
CA GLU A 61 -1.92 -11.03 -8.86
C GLU A 61 -1.57 -12.46 -9.30
N SER A 62 -1.05 -12.58 -10.53
CA SER A 62 -0.54 -13.83 -11.09
C SER A 62 0.88 -14.18 -10.61
N LYS A 63 1.48 -13.36 -9.75
CA LYS A 63 2.88 -13.45 -9.26
C LYS A 63 3.94 -13.39 -10.37
N ASP A 64 3.58 -12.85 -11.53
CA ASP A 64 4.49 -12.62 -12.65
C ASP A 64 5.13 -11.23 -12.50
N PHE A 65 6.11 -11.13 -11.59
CA PHE A 65 6.71 -9.84 -11.21
C PHE A 65 7.57 -9.22 -12.32
N GLU A 66 8.14 -10.03 -13.22
CA GLU A 66 8.87 -9.50 -14.38
C GLU A 66 7.91 -8.80 -15.34
N LYS A 67 6.80 -9.45 -15.76
CA LYS A 67 5.81 -8.79 -16.62
C LYS A 67 5.09 -7.64 -15.93
N ALA A 68 4.91 -7.71 -14.62
CA ALA A 68 4.39 -6.58 -13.86
C ALA A 68 5.30 -5.36 -13.97
N LYS A 69 6.62 -5.55 -13.74
CA LYS A 69 7.64 -4.50 -13.87
C LYS A 69 7.66 -3.90 -15.28
N GLU A 70 7.64 -4.74 -16.32
CA GLU A 70 7.58 -4.29 -17.72
C GLU A 70 6.42 -3.31 -17.95
N LYS A 71 5.22 -3.69 -17.48
CA LYS A 71 4.02 -2.85 -17.61
C LYS A 71 4.09 -1.55 -16.83
N PHE A 72 4.66 -1.57 -15.62
CA PHE A 72 4.87 -0.34 -14.86
C PHE A 72 5.91 0.59 -15.51
N ILE A 73 6.96 0.04 -16.13
CA ILE A 73 7.94 0.82 -16.91
C ILE A 73 7.30 1.40 -18.17
N GLU A 74 6.44 0.66 -18.86
CA GLU A 74 5.67 1.19 -20.00
C GLU A 74 4.78 2.36 -19.56
N ALA A 75 4.13 2.26 -18.39
CA ALA A 75 3.35 3.36 -17.82
C ALA A 75 4.23 4.59 -17.44
N ASP A 76 5.40 4.37 -16.84
CA ASP A 76 6.33 5.44 -16.45
C ASP A 76 6.90 6.20 -17.66
N LYS A 77 7.07 5.53 -18.81
CA LYS A 77 7.46 6.20 -20.07
C LYS A 77 6.43 7.21 -20.56
N ILE A 78 5.16 7.02 -20.22
CA ILE A 78 4.05 7.89 -20.61
C ILE A 78 3.83 8.97 -19.55
N GLU A 79 3.78 8.58 -18.28
CA GLU A 79 3.62 9.49 -17.14
C GLU A 79 4.76 9.32 -16.14
N GLY A 80 5.90 9.92 -16.49
CA GLY A 80 7.11 9.84 -15.67
C GLY A 80 7.02 10.66 -14.38
N ARG A 81 7.89 10.33 -13.42
CA ARG A 81 7.95 10.99 -12.10
C ARG A 81 6.65 10.88 -11.29
N ASN A 82 5.79 9.92 -11.59
CA ASN A 82 4.59 9.64 -10.79
C ASN A 82 4.95 8.72 -9.61
N PRO A 83 4.78 9.16 -8.34
CA PRO A 83 5.10 8.35 -7.16
C PRO A 83 4.42 6.99 -7.11
N THR A 84 3.17 6.89 -7.59
CA THR A 84 2.42 5.62 -7.62
C THR A 84 3.01 4.63 -8.60
N ILE A 85 3.41 5.07 -9.80
CA ILE A 85 4.04 4.20 -10.80
C ILE A 85 5.43 3.78 -10.33
N LEU A 86 6.25 4.72 -9.87
CA LEU A 86 7.60 4.44 -9.37
C LEU A 86 7.56 3.49 -8.17
N ASN A 87 6.60 3.65 -7.25
CA ASN A 87 6.43 2.74 -6.12
C ASN A 87 6.06 1.32 -6.56
N ALA A 88 5.29 1.18 -7.63
CA ALA A 88 4.98 -0.12 -8.20
C ALA A 88 6.21 -0.80 -8.82
N ILE A 89 7.04 -0.04 -9.55
CA ILE A 89 8.34 -0.53 -10.06
C ILE A 89 9.24 -0.97 -8.90
N ALA A 90 9.41 -0.12 -7.88
CA ALA A 90 10.24 -0.43 -6.72
C ALA A 90 9.79 -1.71 -6.01
N GLN A 91 8.49 -1.93 -5.85
CA GLN A 91 7.97 -3.15 -5.25
C GLN A 91 8.22 -4.39 -6.12
N ALA A 92 8.01 -4.28 -7.44
CA ALA A 92 8.31 -5.37 -8.36
C ALA A 92 9.80 -5.75 -8.30
N GLU A 93 10.71 -4.77 -8.31
CA GLU A 93 12.14 -4.98 -8.14
C GLU A 93 12.46 -5.71 -6.83
N ALA A 94 11.87 -5.27 -5.71
CA ALA A 94 12.07 -5.94 -4.41
C ALA A 94 11.57 -7.40 -4.42
N ARG A 95 10.48 -7.70 -5.12
CA ARG A 95 9.95 -9.07 -5.26
C ARG A 95 10.81 -9.95 -6.17
N LEU A 96 11.55 -9.34 -7.09
CA LEU A 96 12.56 -10.01 -7.92
C LEU A 96 13.91 -10.17 -7.21
N GLY A 97 14.05 -9.65 -5.99
CA GLY A 97 15.30 -9.71 -5.21
C GLY A 97 16.26 -8.54 -5.48
N ASN A 98 15.89 -7.59 -6.34
CA ASN A 98 16.68 -6.41 -6.66
C ASN A 98 16.47 -5.30 -5.59
N ILE A 99 16.86 -5.60 -4.35
CA ILE A 99 16.59 -4.75 -3.18
C ILE A 99 17.28 -3.38 -3.29
N GLU A 100 18.51 -3.33 -3.80
CA GLU A 100 19.26 -2.09 -3.99
C GLU A 100 18.55 -1.16 -4.97
N LYS A 101 18.05 -1.71 -6.09
CA LYS A 101 17.31 -0.94 -7.10
C LYS A 101 15.98 -0.43 -6.55
N SER A 102 15.28 -1.28 -5.80
CA SER A 102 14.05 -0.89 -5.09
C SER A 102 14.29 0.29 -4.12
N ASN A 103 15.42 0.27 -3.40
CA ASN A 103 15.79 1.33 -2.48
C ASN A 103 16.14 2.63 -3.20
N GLU A 104 16.88 2.57 -4.32
CA GLU A 104 17.20 3.73 -5.16
C GLU A 104 15.92 4.43 -5.64
N ILE A 105 14.96 3.66 -6.19
CA ILE A 105 13.69 4.19 -6.67
C ILE A 105 12.89 4.78 -5.50
N SER A 106 12.89 4.12 -4.34
CA SER A 106 12.21 4.63 -3.13
C SER A 106 12.78 5.98 -2.67
N LEU A 107 14.10 6.15 -2.70
CA LEU A 107 14.73 7.43 -2.37
C LEU A 107 14.40 8.50 -3.40
N ASN A 108 14.30 8.14 -4.69
CA ASN A 108 13.82 9.05 -5.73
C ASN A 108 12.38 9.53 -5.46
N ILE A 109 11.46 8.62 -5.10
CA ILE A 109 10.08 8.98 -4.77
C ILE A 109 10.03 9.97 -3.59
N ILE A 110 10.82 9.75 -2.53
CA ILE A 110 10.90 10.67 -1.39
C ILE A 110 11.40 12.07 -1.82
N SER A 111 12.30 12.14 -2.82
CA SER A 111 12.77 13.42 -3.36
C SER A 111 11.72 14.15 -4.21
N ILE A 112 10.82 13.39 -4.86
CA ILE A 112 9.71 13.93 -5.66
C ILE A 112 8.55 14.38 -4.75
N ASP A 113 8.15 13.52 -3.83
CA ASP A 113 7.07 13.75 -2.88
C ASP A 113 7.43 13.11 -1.52
N SER A 114 7.98 13.94 -0.64
CA SER A 114 8.34 13.53 0.72
C SER A 114 7.13 13.10 1.57
N THR A 115 5.90 13.41 1.15
CA THR A 115 4.67 13.09 1.89
C THR A 115 4.08 11.74 1.48
N TYR A 116 4.63 11.10 0.42
CA TYR A 116 4.20 9.80 -0.07
C TYR A 116 4.59 8.68 0.92
N THR A 117 3.78 8.56 1.97
CA THR A 117 4.11 7.81 3.19
C THR A 117 4.36 6.32 2.92
N ILE A 118 3.68 5.76 1.91
CA ILE A 118 3.83 4.37 1.47
C ILE A 118 5.30 4.01 1.17
N THR A 119 6.05 4.93 0.57
CA THR A 119 7.45 4.66 0.22
C THR A 119 8.32 4.44 1.46
N TYR A 120 8.05 5.13 2.57
CA TYR A 120 8.79 4.90 3.81
C TYR A 120 8.51 3.53 4.40
N VAL A 121 7.28 3.02 4.27
CA VAL A 121 6.91 1.66 4.68
C VAL A 121 7.71 0.65 3.85
N ASN A 122 7.68 0.77 2.53
CA ASN A 122 8.35 -0.16 1.61
C ASN A 122 9.88 -0.15 1.79
N LEU A 123 10.49 1.04 1.90
CA LEU A 123 11.92 1.17 2.15
C LEU A 123 12.31 0.63 3.54
N GLY A 124 11.48 0.88 4.56
CA GLY A 124 11.66 0.28 5.88
C GLY A 124 11.64 -1.24 5.85
N GLN A 125 10.68 -1.83 5.13
CA GLN A 125 10.57 -3.29 4.95
C GLN A 125 11.78 -3.87 4.20
N ASN A 126 12.28 -3.20 3.17
CA ASN A 126 13.50 -3.62 2.48
C ASN A 126 14.70 -3.67 3.44
N TYR A 127 14.89 -2.63 4.26
CA TYR A 127 15.94 -2.65 5.27
C TYR A 127 15.75 -3.75 6.32
N MET A 128 14.51 -4.04 6.73
CA MET A 128 14.21 -5.16 7.62
C MET A 128 14.54 -6.52 6.98
N LYS A 129 14.24 -6.71 5.69
CA LYS A 129 14.60 -7.93 4.94
C LYS A 129 16.12 -8.16 4.93
N SER A 130 16.90 -7.09 4.81
CA SER A 130 18.36 -7.12 4.92
C SER A 130 18.88 -7.07 6.38
N ARG A 131 18.00 -7.18 7.38
CA ARG A 131 18.29 -7.10 8.82
C ARG A 131 18.93 -5.79 9.30
N ASP A 132 18.88 -4.72 8.50
CA ASP A 132 19.31 -3.37 8.90
C ASP A 132 18.17 -2.66 9.65
N TYR A 133 17.85 -3.16 10.84
CA TYR A 133 16.75 -2.65 11.65
C TYR A 133 16.98 -1.20 12.12
N LYS A 134 18.24 -0.76 12.20
CA LYS A 134 18.58 0.64 12.53
C LYS A 134 18.11 1.59 11.44
N LYS A 135 18.42 1.31 10.16
CA LYS A 135 17.93 2.12 9.04
C LYS A 135 16.43 1.99 8.85
N ALA A 136 15.86 0.80 9.01
CA ALA A 136 14.42 0.61 8.96
C ALA A 136 13.70 1.54 9.95
N LYS A 137 14.13 1.54 11.22
CA LYS A 137 13.60 2.45 12.24
C LYS A 137 13.72 3.93 11.83
N GLU A 138 14.90 4.36 11.35
CA GLU A 138 15.12 5.75 10.95
C GLU A 138 14.17 6.20 9.83
N ILE A 139 14.05 5.39 8.77
CA ILE A 139 13.17 5.68 7.63
C ILE A 139 11.71 5.69 8.06
N LEU A 140 11.28 4.70 8.85
CA LEU A 140 9.90 4.64 9.31
C LEU A 140 9.54 5.81 10.24
N LEU A 141 10.45 6.24 11.12
CA LEU A 141 10.25 7.44 11.95
C LEU A 141 10.17 8.73 11.11
N LYS A 142 10.93 8.83 10.02
CA LYS A 142 10.79 9.92 9.05
C LYS A 142 9.41 9.91 8.42
N GLY A 143 8.95 8.75 7.92
CA GLY A 143 7.63 8.59 7.31
C GLY A 143 6.47 8.87 8.27
N LYS A 144 6.62 8.51 9.55
CA LYS A 144 5.59 8.75 10.59
C LYS A 144 5.16 10.22 10.66
N LYS A 145 6.08 11.16 10.41
CA LYS A 145 5.82 12.62 10.43
C LYS A 145 4.81 13.07 9.38
N PHE A 146 4.62 12.29 8.32
CA PHE A 146 3.71 12.58 7.21
C PHE A 146 2.41 11.79 7.27
N THR A 147 2.24 10.91 8.27
CA THR A 147 0.97 10.21 8.50
C THR A 147 -0.08 11.17 9.05
N SER A 148 -1.36 10.91 8.72
CA SER A 148 -2.50 11.68 9.24
C SER A 148 -3.69 10.77 9.51
N GLU A 149 -4.69 11.30 10.22
CA GLU A 149 -5.96 10.60 10.50
C GLU A 149 -6.78 10.26 9.25
N LYS A 150 -6.43 10.80 8.08
CA LYS A 150 -7.06 10.43 6.80
C LYS A 150 -6.52 9.13 6.22
N ASN A 151 -5.32 8.71 6.64
CA ASN A 151 -4.61 7.55 6.07
C ASN A 151 -4.32 6.50 7.15
N LEU A 152 -5.31 6.18 7.98
CA LEU A 152 -5.17 5.30 9.14
C LEU A 152 -4.58 3.93 8.80
N HIS A 153 -4.95 3.34 7.66
CA HIS A 153 -4.37 2.07 7.23
C HIS A 153 -2.86 2.17 6.98
N THR A 154 -2.39 3.19 6.26
CA THR A 154 -0.93 3.36 6.05
C THR A 154 -0.22 3.67 7.36
N LYS A 155 -0.86 4.46 8.25
CA LYS A 155 -0.35 4.76 9.58
C LYS A 155 -0.21 3.49 10.42
N SER A 156 -1.21 2.61 10.46
CA SER A 156 -1.16 1.36 11.24
C SER A 156 -0.08 0.41 10.73
N VAL A 157 0.06 0.27 9.40
CA VAL A 157 1.14 -0.51 8.78
C VAL A 157 2.52 0.04 9.15
N LEU A 158 2.71 1.36 9.05
CA LEU A 158 3.97 2.01 9.41
C LEU A 158 4.32 1.78 10.88
N LEU A 159 3.35 1.98 11.79
CA LEU A 159 3.55 1.77 13.23
C LEU A 159 3.91 0.31 13.54
N LEU A 160 3.28 -0.65 12.87
CA LEU A 160 3.60 -2.06 13.09
C LEU A 160 5.01 -2.42 12.60
N ASN A 161 5.45 -1.85 11.47
CA ASN A 161 6.84 -2.03 11.04
C ASN A 161 7.84 -1.36 12.00
N LEU A 162 7.49 -0.21 12.59
CA LEU A 162 8.28 0.39 13.69
C LEU A 162 8.37 -0.57 14.86
N ALA A 163 7.24 -1.13 15.31
CA ALA A 163 7.21 -2.09 16.41
C ALA A 163 8.18 -3.25 16.19
N ILE A 164 8.13 -3.87 15.01
CA ILE A 164 9.02 -4.98 14.65
C ILE A 164 10.49 -4.52 14.62
N ALA A 165 10.79 -3.35 14.05
CA ALA A 165 12.14 -2.83 14.00
C ALA A 165 12.70 -2.55 15.41
N TYR A 166 11.90 -1.97 16.32
CA TYR A 166 12.29 -1.74 17.71
C TYR A 166 12.52 -3.05 18.47
N SER A 167 11.62 -4.03 18.36
CA SER A 167 11.78 -5.32 19.03
C SER A 167 13.03 -6.07 18.55
N ASN A 168 13.35 -6.02 17.25
CA ASN A 168 14.59 -6.61 16.71
C ASN A 168 15.87 -5.87 17.15
N LEU A 169 15.75 -4.62 17.59
CA LEU A 169 16.84 -3.85 18.21
C LEU A 169 16.92 -4.08 19.74
N GLY A 170 16.07 -4.94 20.30
CA GLY A 170 15.99 -5.20 21.74
C GLY A 170 15.19 -4.16 22.54
N ASP A 171 14.61 -3.16 21.88
CA ASP A 171 13.79 -2.13 22.53
C ASP A 171 12.31 -2.55 22.52
N CYS A 172 12.02 -3.55 23.34
CA CYS A 172 10.71 -4.18 23.39
C CYS A 172 9.63 -3.28 24.01
N LYS A 173 10.01 -2.26 24.79
CA LYS A 173 9.09 -1.22 25.27
C LYS A 173 8.51 -0.40 24.13
N ASN A 174 9.35 0.09 23.21
CA ASN A 174 8.86 0.77 22.01
C ASN A 174 8.17 -0.20 21.05
N GLY A 175 8.63 -1.45 20.96
CA GLY A 175 7.93 -2.53 20.26
C GLY A 175 6.46 -2.67 20.69
N LEU A 176 6.24 -2.79 22.01
CA LEU A 176 4.91 -2.89 22.60
C LEU A 176 4.07 -1.61 22.38
N LYS A 177 4.66 -0.44 22.57
CA LYS A 177 3.99 0.85 22.34
C LYS A 177 3.43 0.95 20.93
N TYR A 178 4.27 0.74 19.91
CA TYR A 178 3.86 0.94 18.53
C TYR A 178 2.94 -0.17 18.01
N SER A 179 3.09 -1.41 18.47
CA SER A 179 2.16 -2.50 18.12
C SER A 179 0.78 -2.28 18.73
N SER A 180 0.70 -1.73 19.94
CA SER A 180 -0.57 -1.36 20.58
C SER A 180 -1.26 -0.20 19.83
N GLU A 181 -0.51 0.85 19.48
CA GLU A 181 -1.05 1.97 18.68
C GLU A 181 -1.52 1.49 17.30
N ALA A 182 -0.77 0.62 16.63
CA ALA A 182 -1.16 0.03 15.35
C ALA A 182 -2.46 -0.80 15.44
N LEU A 183 -2.62 -1.57 16.51
CA LEU A 183 -3.81 -2.38 16.77
C LEU A 183 -5.06 -1.51 16.98
N GLU A 184 -4.92 -0.45 17.79
CA GLU A 184 -6.01 0.47 18.15
C GLU A 184 -6.59 1.19 16.91
N ILE A 185 -5.72 1.69 16.03
CA ILE A 185 -6.15 2.48 14.88
C ILE A 185 -6.45 1.65 13.61
N SER A 186 -6.18 0.35 13.63
CA SER A 186 -6.41 -0.50 12.46
C SER A 186 -7.92 -0.63 12.18
N GLN A 187 -8.29 -0.48 10.91
CA GLN A 187 -9.66 -0.70 10.44
C GLN A 187 -9.85 -2.10 9.81
N ASP A 188 -8.77 -2.86 9.63
CA ASP A 188 -8.77 -4.17 9.00
C ASP A 188 -8.56 -5.27 10.06
N GLU A 189 -9.52 -6.20 10.17
CA GLU A 189 -9.50 -7.26 11.19
C GLU A 189 -8.32 -8.24 11.01
N LYS A 190 -7.97 -8.61 9.77
CA LYS A 190 -6.82 -9.50 9.53
C LYS A 190 -5.52 -8.81 9.93
N PHE A 191 -5.42 -7.51 9.67
CA PHE A 191 -4.28 -6.72 10.12
C PHE A 191 -4.23 -6.58 11.65
N LYS A 192 -5.38 -6.47 12.32
CA LYS A 192 -5.46 -6.48 13.78
C LYS A 192 -4.92 -7.77 14.39
N ASP A 193 -5.27 -8.94 13.84
CA ASP A 193 -4.72 -10.23 14.31
C ASP A 193 -3.19 -10.24 14.23
N PHE A 194 -2.65 -9.71 13.14
CA PHE A 194 -1.21 -9.61 12.96
C PHE A 194 -0.57 -8.62 13.95
N ALA A 195 -1.17 -7.45 14.14
CA ALA A 195 -0.71 -6.46 15.12
C ALA A 195 -0.75 -7.01 16.55
N MET A 196 -1.80 -7.75 16.91
CA MET A 196 -1.95 -8.43 18.20
C MET A 196 -0.84 -9.44 18.43
N LYS A 197 -0.47 -10.23 17.41
CA LYS A 197 0.66 -11.17 17.53
C LYS A 197 1.97 -10.44 17.84
N VAL A 198 2.28 -9.35 17.16
CA VAL A 198 3.51 -8.55 17.41
C VAL A 198 3.47 -7.91 18.80
N LYS A 199 2.29 -7.48 19.27
CA LYS A 199 2.08 -6.97 20.62
C LYS A 199 2.44 -8.02 21.67
N LEU A 200 1.88 -9.22 21.57
CA LEU A 200 2.16 -10.35 22.48
C LEU A 200 3.65 -10.76 22.45
N GLU A 201 4.27 -10.76 21.27
CA GLU A 201 5.71 -11.02 21.14
C GLU A 201 6.55 -9.95 21.86
N SER A 202 6.13 -8.69 21.80
CA SER A 202 6.81 -7.58 22.47
C SER A 202 6.63 -7.62 23.99
N GLU A 203 5.44 -8.00 24.49
CA GLU A 203 5.18 -8.23 25.93
C GLU A 203 6.11 -9.31 26.48
N LYS A 204 6.17 -10.48 25.83
CA LYS A 204 7.07 -11.58 26.22
C LYS A 204 8.55 -11.20 26.17
N CYS A 205 8.93 -10.26 25.31
CA CYS A 205 10.31 -9.78 25.25
C CYS A 205 10.65 -8.89 26.45
N ILE A 206 9.69 -8.14 27.00
CA ILE A 206 9.90 -7.29 28.18
C ILE A 206 10.08 -8.15 29.45
N GLU A 207 9.42 -9.31 29.51
CA GLU A 207 9.45 -10.22 30.66
C GLU A 207 10.73 -11.07 30.77
N LYS A 208 11.60 -11.06 29.74
CA LYS A 208 12.88 -11.79 29.70
C LYS A 208 14.04 -10.93 30.17
#